data_AF-A0A0G0N985-F1
#
_entry.id   AF-A0A0G0N985-F1
#
_cell.length_a   1.000
_cell.length_b   1.000
_cell.length_c   1.000
_cell.angle_alpha   90.00
_cell.angle_beta   90.00
_cell.angle_gamma   90.00
#
_symmetry.space_group_name_H-M   'P 1'
#
loop_
_entity.id
_entity.type
_entity.pdbx_description
1 polymer ?
#
loop_
_entity_poly.entity_id
_entity_poly.type
_entity_poly.pdbx_seq_one_letter_code
_entity_poly.pdbx_strand_id
1 'polypeptide(L)'
;MIAAQEGVKDFVVPGNKLEYVQKYTDLFDDILGPGNFTLYAPGFITQGGEISDFAKAAGDRWHVIVGSAIYKAVNINEAAEQMTKQIR
;
A
#
# COMPACT_ATOMS: atom_id res chain seq x y z
N MET A 1 16.55 -7.66 6.26
CA MET A 1 15.60 -6.94 7.14
C MET A 1 15.25 -7.90 8.28
N ILE A 2 15.68 -7.61 9.52
CA ILE A 2 15.69 -8.61 10.62
C ILE A 2 14.29 -9.16 10.90
N ALA A 3 13.27 -8.29 10.92
CA ALA A 3 11.88 -8.72 11.18
C ALA A 3 11.39 -9.80 10.19
N ALA A 4 11.67 -9.66 8.90
CA ALA A 4 11.31 -10.66 7.89
C ALA A 4 12.04 -12.00 8.11
N GLN A 5 13.31 -11.96 8.52
CA GLN A 5 14.08 -13.17 8.82
C GLN A 5 13.54 -13.90 10.06
N GLU A 6 12.95 -13.16 11.01
CA GLU A 6 12.26 -13.68 12.19
C GLU A 6 10.79 -14.07 11.91
N GLY A 7 10.35 -14.06 10.64
CA GLY A 7 9.02 -14.53 10.22
C GLY A 7 7.90 -13.50 10.35
N VAL A 8 8.20 -12.21 10.56
CA VAL A 8 7.21 -11.13 10.42
C VAL A 8 6.77 -11.04 8.96
N LYS A 9 5.47 -10.88 8.73
CA LYS A 9 4.86 -10.88 7.40
C LYS A 9 4.05 -9.64 7.07
N ASP A 10 3.88 -8.73 8.03
CA ASP A 10 3.06 -7.54 7.88
C ASP A 10 3.93 -6.30 8.00
N PHE A 11 3.97 -5.49 6.94
CA PHE A 11 4.90 -4.37 6.85
C PHE A 11 4.20 -3.08 6.47
N VAL A 12 4.51 -2.01 7.21
CA VAL A 12 4.06 -0.67 6.86
C VAL A 12 5.06 -0.04 5.89
N VAL A 13 4.58 0.41 4.73
CA VAL A 13 5.40 1.01 3.66
C VAL A 13 4.86 2.38 3.26
N PRO A 14 5.70 3.33 2.79
CA PRO A 14 5.24 4.64 2.37
C PRO A 14 4.48 4.55 1.03
N GLY A 15 3.17 4.81 1.03
CA GLY A 15 2.35 4.75 -0.19
C GLY A 15 2.68 5.83 -1.22
N ASN A 16 3.34 6.91 -0.81
CA ASN A 16 3.72 8.04 -1.68
C ASN A 16 5.12 7.92 -2.30
N LYS A 17 5.83 6.81 -2.11
CA LYS A 17 7.16 6.60 -2.68
C LYS A 17 7.28 5.21 -3.32
N LEU A 18 6.70 5.09 -4.52
CA LEU A 18 6.58 3.83 -5.26
C LEU A 18 7.91 3.11 -5.49
N GLU A 19 9.01 3.86 -5.66
CA GLU A 19 10.34 3.32 -5.83
C GLU A 19 10.82 2.48 -4.64
N TYR A 20 10.36 2.80 -3.43
CA TYR A 20 10.66 2.01 -2.25
C TYR A 20 9.72 0.81 -2.11
N VAL A 21 8.46 0.94 -2.55
CA VAL A 21 7.49 -0.16 -2.52
C VAL A 21 8.02 -1.34 -3.33
N GLN A 22 8.46 -1.10 -4.57
CA GLN A 22 9.05 -2.17 -5.39
C GLN A 22 10.28 -2.80 -4.72
N LYS A 23 11.17 -1.96 -4.19
CA LYS A 23 12.39 -2.42 -3.50
C LYS A 23 12.08 -3.29 -2.28
N TYR A 24 11.00 -3.00 -1.56
CA TYR A 24 10.55 -3.78 -0.42
C TYR A 24 9.87 -5.07 -0.86
N THR A 25 9.04 -5.04 -1.91
CA THR A 25 8.44 -6.22 -2.52
C THR A 25 9.52 -7.23 -2.91
N ASP A 26 10.52 -6.81 -3.69
CA ASP A 26 11.63 -7.66 -4.12
C ASP A 26 12.40 -8.26 -2.92
N LEU A 27 12.71 -7.43 -1.92
CA LEU A 27 13.40 -7.85 -0.72
C LEU A 27 12.61 -8.88 0.11
N PHE A 28 11.29 -8.74 0.15
CA PHE A 28 10.42 -9.64 0.92
C PHE A 28 10.14 -10.92 0.16
N ASP A 29 10.04 -10.87 -1.17
CA ASP A 29 10.00 -12.05 -2.02
C ASP A 29 11.25 -12.91 -1.82
N ASP A 30 12.43 -12.30 -1.74
CA ASP A 30 13.69 -13.01 -1.50
C ASP A 30 13.77 -13.69 -0.11
N ILE A 31 13.20 -13.07 0.93
CA ILE A 31 13.31 -13.55 2.32
C ILE A 31 12.17 -14.50 2.70
N LEU A 32 10.94 -14.13 2.35
CA LEU A 32 9.71 -14.78 2.80
C LEU A 32 9.07 -15.64 1.70
N GLY A 33 9.46 -15.44 0.45
CA GLY A 33 8.85 -16.03 -0.72
C GLY A 33 7.69 -15.18 -1.29
N PRO A 34 7.43 -15.27 -2.60
CA PRO A 34 6.35 -14.52 -3.24
C PRO A 34 4.98 -14.76 -2.61
N GLY A 35 4.25 -13.68 -2.34
CA GLY A 35 2.90 -13.74 -1.79
C GLY A 35 2.82 -14.14 -0.30
N ASN A 36 3.94 -14.22 0.41
CA ASN A 36 3.99 -14.60 1.83
C ASN A 36 4.03 -13.41 2.82
N PHE A 37 3.83 -12.18 2.34
CA PHE A 37 3.73 -10.98 3.17
C PHE A 37 2.56 -10.09 2.73
N THR A 38 2.21 -9.12 3.57
CA THR A 38 1.16 -8.13 3.34
C THR A 38 1.72 -6.72 3.56
N LEU A 39 1.48 -5.83 2.59
CA LEU A 39 1.91 -4.44 2.69
C LEU A 39 0.77 -3.52 3.16
N TYR A 40 1.04 -2.65 4.12
CA TYR A 40 0.11 -1.65 4.63
C TYR A 40 0.64 -0.26 4.30
N ALA A 41 -0.09 0.51 3.50
CA ALA A 41 0.41 1.78 2.99
C ALA A 41 -0.47 2.96 3.43
N PRO A 42 0.00 3.83 4.33
CA PRO A 42 -0.57 5.16 4.53
C PRO A 42 0.06 6.19 3.58
N GLY A 43 -0.52 7.38 3.53
CA GLY A 43 0.13 8.56 2.93
C GLY A 43 -0.27 8.87 1.49
N PHE A 44 -1.34 8.26 0.99
CA PHE A 44 -2.02 8.72 -0.22
C PHE A 44 -2.73 10.05 0.09
N ILE A 45 -2.52 11.13 -0.71
CA ILE A 45 -3.11 12.51 -0.68
C ILE A 45 -2.16 13.60 -0.09
N THR A 46 -1.85 14.77 -0.68
CA THR A 46 -2.51 15.71 -1.63
C THR A 46 -1.83 15.92 -3.00
N GLN A 47 -0.77 15.20 -3.35
CA GLN A 47 -0.15 15.33 -4.68
C GLN A 47 0.22 13.95 -5.24
N GLY A 48 -0.59 13.46 -6.18
CA GLY A 48 -0.12 12.66 -7.31
C GLY A 48 0.20 11.17 -7.11
N GLY A 49 -0.22 10.52 -6.02
CA GLY A 49 -0.10 9.06 -5.90
C GLY A 49 -1.42 8.37 -6.24
N GLU A 50 -1.47 7.62 -7.34
CA GLU A 50 -2.62 6.76 -7.65
C GLU A 50 -2.51 5.43 -6.86
N ILE A 51 -3.59 5.02 -6.20
CA ILE A 51 -3.66 3.71 -5.51
C ILE A 51 -3.39 2.57 -6.52
N SER A 52 -3.75 2.77 -7.79
CA SER A 52 -3.52 1.85 -8.91
C SER A 52 -2.02 1.59 -9.13
N ASP A 53 -1.16 2.60 -9.07
CA ASP A 53 0.27 2.45 -9.27
C ASP A 53 0.95 1.79 -8.07
N PHE A 54 0.48 2.12 -6.85
CA PHE A 54 0.88 1.38 -5.66
C PHE A 54 0.50 -0.09 -5.75
N ALA A 55 -0.73 -0.39 -6.16
CA ALA A 55 -1.23 -1.76 -6.32
C ALA A 55 -0.35 -2.58 -7.27
N LYS A 56 0.05 -1.99 -8.42
CA LYS A 56 0.97 -2.63 -9.38
C LYS A 56 2.34 -2.96 -8.76
N ALA A 57 2.89 -2.07 -7.93
CA ALA A 57 4.19 -2.26 -7.29
C ALA A 57 4.15 -3.19 -6.06
N ALA A 58 3.00 -3.25 -5.38
CA ALA A 58 2.80 -4.02 -4.15
C ALA A 58 2.44 -5.49 -4.38
N GLY A 59 2.01 -5.86 -5.59
CA GLY A 59 1.59 -7.21 -5.93
C GLY A 59 0.19 -7.55 -5.37
N ASP A 60 0.02 -8.79 -4.91
CA ASP A 60 -1.32 -9.33 -4.66
C ASP A 60 -1.87 -9.07 -3.24
N ARG A 61 -1.01 -8.70 -2.28
CA ARG A 61 -1.36 -8.65 -0.85
C ARG A 61 -1.04 -7.30 -0.24
N TRP A 62 -2.03 -6.42 -0.22
CA TRP A 62 -1.84 -5.08 0.33
C TRP A 62 -3.13 -4.46 0.87
N HIS A 63 -2.94 -3.44 1.70
CA HIS A 63 -3.98 -2.59 2.23
C HIS A 63 -3.53 -1.13 2.13
N VAL A 64 -4.32 -0.29 1.46
CA VAL A 64 -4.14 1.16 1.54
C VAL A 64 -4.90 1.73 2.72
N ILE A 65 -4.27 2.66 3.42
CA ILE A 65 -4.83 3.37 4.57
C ILE A 65 -5.12 4.80 4.13
N VAL A 66 -6.39 5.10 3.93
CA VAL A 66 -6.85 6.40 3.46
C VAL A 66 -7.46 7.18 4.62
N GLY A 67 -6.82 8.30 4.97
CA GLY A 67 -7.26 9.19 6.04
C GLY A 67 -8.07 10.37 5.53
N SER A 68 -7.43 11.54 5.48
CA SER A 68 -8.11 12.83 5.28
C SER A 68 -8.87 12.97 3.97
N ALA A 69 -8.56 12.14 2.96
CA ALA A 69 -9.33 12.06 1.72
C ALA A 69 -10.80 11.72 1.96
N ILE A 70 -11.06 10.87 2.96
CA ILE A 70 -12.39 10.33 3.25
C ILE A 70 -13.04 11.17 4.35
N TYR A 71 -12.41 11.28 5.52
CA TYR A 71 -13.07 11.90 6.68
C TYR A 71 -13.20 13.43 6.59
N LYS A 72 -12.47 14.11 5.69
CA LYS A 72 -12.64 15.56 5.42
C LYS A 72 -13.46 15.84 4.16
N ALA A 73 -13.97 14.82 3.47
CA ALA A 73 -14.77 15.02 2.28
C ALA A 73 -16.16 15.57 2.63
N VAL A 74 -16.75 16.31 1.68
CA VAL A 74 -18.15 16.76 1.79
C VAL A 74 -19.10 15.56 1.80
N ASN A 75 -18.81 14.55 0.98
CA ASN A 75 -19.54 13.30 0.91
C ASN A 75 -18.58 12.12 1.14
N ILE A 76 -18.60 11.58 2.35
CA ILE A 76 -17.70 10.50 2.79
C ILE A 76 -17.91 9.22 1.96
N ASN A 77 -19.16 8.89 1.62
CA ASN A 77 -19.47 7.69 0.83
C ASN A 77 -18.91 7.80 -0.59
N GLU A 78 -19.13 8.94 -1.24
CA GLU A 78 -18.61 9.19 -2.58
C GLU A 78 -17.07 9.18 -2.60
N ALA A 79 -16.43 9.79 -1.60
CA ALA A 79 -14.97 9.75 -1.48
C ALA A 79 -14.45 8.31 -1.30
N ALA A 80 -15.08 7.51 -0.45
CA ALA A 80 -14.72 6.10 -0.26
C ALA A 80 -14.90 5.28 -1.56
N GLU A 81 -15.98 5.51 -2.31
CA GLU A 81 -16.20 4.88 -3.62
C GLU A 81 -15.12 5.26 -4.63
N GLN A 82 -14.74 6.53 -4.71
CA GLN A 82 -13.69 7.00 -5.61
C GLN A 82 -12.32 6.38 -5.30
N MET A 83 -11.97 6.22 -4.02
CA MET A 83 -10.72 5.55 -3.62
C MET A 83 -10.77 4.05 -3.93
N THR A 84 -11.90 3.40 -3.66
CA THR A 84 -12.08 1.96 -3.90
C THR A 84 -12.02 1.62 -5.40
N LYS A 85 -12.46 2.51 -6.28
CA LYS A 85 -12.37 2.31 -7.74
C LYS A 85 -10.93 2.17 -8.25
N GLN A 86 -9.94 2.70 -7.52
CA GLN A 86 -8.52 2.62 -7.90
C GLN A 86 -7.85 1.31 -7.46
N ILE A 87 -8.56 0.45 -6.70
CA ILE A 87 -8.08 -0.86 -6.25
C ILE A 87 -8.22 -1.92 -7.36
N ARG A 88 -9.03 -1.63 -8.39
CA ARG A 88 -9.38 -2.57 -9.48
C ARG A 88 -8.44 -2.49 -10.66
#